data_AF-A0AAD8S457-F1
#
_entry.id   AF-A0AAD8S457-F1
#
_cell.length_a   1.000
_cell.length_b   1.000
_cell.length_c   1.000
_cell.angle_alpha   90.00
_cell.angle_beta   90.00
_cell.angle_gamma   90.00
#
_symmetry.space_group_name_H-M   'P 1'
#
loop_
_entity.id
_entity.type
_entity.pdbx_description
1 polymer ?
#
loop_
_entity_poly.entity_id
_entity_poly.type
_entity_poly.pdbx_seq_one_letter_code
_entity_poly.pdbx_strand_id
1 'polypeptide(L)'
;MEACSVARIFGLILCSLLLRVLPKLLGLPPILMKKSLERKHIHPAHLEIEVGKLPELPQDVLMDIFALLEIPDLMRASSICSSWRSIHSLCSLGLYKRPQTPCLFYTSESAGESVAFLYSLAEKRSYKLTLPEPPIRTRYLIGSSNGWLVTADERSEMHLLNPITCEQIALPSVITIEHVTPIFNEAGALCMYRYSPDTVENCSDEPRSLALATLRNQLHMKAFVFYDAFAGGHIVALIHNPYGQLSFARLGDNKWTWLPPHSGFQDCIYKDGSVRRSTANLENPEGQ
;
A
#
# COMPACT_ATOMS: atom_id res chain seq x y z
N MET A 1 -12.67 -28.51 27.10
CA MET A 1 -13.20 -27.14 27.28
C MET A 1 -12.16 -26.22 26.66
N GLU A 2 -12.22 -26.09 25.35
CA GLU A 2 -11.23 -25.36 24.55
C GLU A 2 -11.50 -23.86 24.70
N ALA A 3 -10.50 -23.13 25.18
CA ALA A 3 -10.56 -21.68 25.29
C ALA A 3 -10.36 -21.09 23.89
N CYS A 4 -11.44 -20.51 23.33
CA CYS A 4 -11.37 -19.67 22.15
C CYS A 4 -10.40 -18.50 22.40
N SER A 5 -9.23 -18.53 21.74
CA SER A 5 -8.29 -17.41 21.71
C SER A 5 -8.83 -16.31 20.79
N VAL A 6 -8.68 -15.06 21.23
CA VAL A 6 -9.16 -13.85 20.55
C VAL A 6 -8.33 -13.62 19.29
N ALA A 7 -8.75 -14.19 18.16
CA ALA A 7 -8.21 -13.82 16.86
C ALA A 7 -8.53 -12.35 16.58
N ARG A 8 -7.51 -11.51 16.39
CA ARG A 8 -7.69 -10.17 15.81
C ARG A 8 -7.99 -10.34 14.31
N ILE A 9 -9.26 -10.51 13.98
CA ILE A 9 -9.73 -10.59 12.60
C ILE A 9 -9.74 -9.17 12.04
N PHE A 10 -8.73 -8.84 11.25
CA PHE A 10 -8.75 -7.64 10.42
C PHE A 10 -9.50 -7.97 9.14
N GLY A 11 -10.82 -7.73 9.13
CA GLY A 11 -11.63 -7.84 7.92
C GLY A 11 -11.17 -6.82 6.89
N LEU A 12 -10.29 -7.22 5.97
CA LEU A 12 -9.79 -6.37 4.90
C LEU A 12 -10.22 -6.95 3.57
N ILE A 13 -11.05 -6.19 2.88
CA ILE A 13 -11.35 -6.43 1.48
C ILE A 13 -10.22 -5.74 0.71
N LEU A 14 -9.38 -6.48 -0.02
CA LEU A 14 -8.39 -5.91 -0.97
C LEU A 14 -9.10 -5.29 -2.20
N CYS A 15 -10.29 -4.71 -2.03
CA CYS A 15 -11.13 -4.23 -3.11
C CYS A 15 -10.82 -2.78 -3.43
N SER A 16 -10.41 -2.57 -4.68
CA SER A 16 -10.42 -1.31 -5.43
C SER A 16 -11.84 -0.76 -5.70
N LEU A 17 -12.79 -0.95 -4.79
CA LEU A 17 -14.22 -0.78 -5.08
C LEU A 17 -14.72 0.68 -5.09
N LEU A 18 -13.94 1.68 -4.68
CA LEU A 18 -14.47 3.05 -4.57
C LEU A 18 -14.09 4.03 -5.69
N LEU A 19 -13.15 3.71 -6.59
CA LEU A 19 -12.78 4.65 -7.68
C LEU A 19 -13.40 4.33 -9.05
N ARG A 20 -14.28 3.33 -9.16
CA ARG A 20 -14.84 2.88 -10.45
C ARG A 20 -16.11 3.60 -10.92
N VAL A 21 -16.71 4.47 -10.11
CA VAL A 21 -18.00 5.07 -10.47
C VAL A 21 -17.88 6.36 -11.26
N LEU A 22 -16.77 7.11 -11.17
CA LEU A 22 -16.71 8.45 -11.77
C LEU A 22 -16.27 8.56 -13.24
N PRO A 23 -15.42 7.68 -13.83
CA PRO A 23 -15.05 7.84 -15.24
C PRO A 23 -16.10 7.33 -16.23
N LYS A 24 -17.08 6.55 -15.77
CA LYS A 24 -18.15 6.01 -16.65
C LYS A 24 -19.18 7.07 -17.07
N LEU A 25 -19.12 8.28 -16.51
CA LEU A 25 -20.08 9.36 -16.77
C LEU A 25 -19.62 10.39 -17.83
N LEU A 26 -18.39 10.28 -18.36
CA LEU A 26 -17.84 11.29 -19.30
C LEU A 26 -17.49 10.78 -20.69
N GLY A 27 -17.91 9.56 -21.07
CA GLY A 27 -18.06 9.14 -22.48
C GLY A 27 -16.96 9.58 -23.46
N LEU A 28 -15.69 9.22 -23.23
CA LEU A 28 -14.62 9.42 -24.21
C LEU A 28 -14.19 8.09 -24.86
N PRO A 29 -14.02 8.03 -26.20
CA PRO A 29 -13.75 6.79 -26.92
C PRO A 29 -12.27 6.37 -26.83
N PRO A 30 -11.96 5.04 -26.87
CA PRO A 30 -10.59 4.56 -26.85
C PRO A 30 -9.92 4.70 -28.24
N ILE A 31 -8.77 5.37 -28.27
CA ILE A 31 -7.92 5.54 -29.45
C ILE A 31 -7.23 4.21 -29.77
N LEU A 32 -7.40 3.79 -31.03
CA LEU A 32 -6.90 2.59 -31.68
C LEU A 32 -5.42 2.74 -32.07
N MET A 33 -4.56 1.82 -31.64
CA MET A 33 -3.23 1.62 -32.24
C MET A 33 -3.16 0.22 -32.86
N LYS A 34 -3.38 0.17 -34.17
CA LYS A 34 -2.99 -0.95 -35.03
C LYS A 34 -1.48 -0.86 -35.28
N LYS A 35 -0.78 -1.99 -35.21
CA LYS A 35 0.29 -2.32 -36.17
C LYS A 35 0.46 -3.83 -36.27
N SER A 36 0.40 -4.30 -37.51
CA SER A 36 0.54 -5.67 -38.00
C SER A 36 2.00 -6.12 -37.97
N LEU A 37 2.24 -7.42 -37.75
CA LEU A 37 3.43 -8.07 -38.29
C LEU A 37 3.05 -9.41 -38.93
N GLU A 38 3.46 -9.53 -40.19
CA GLU A 38 3.10 -10.59 -41.13
C GLU A 38 3.70 -11.95 -40.75
N ARG A 39 2.91 -12.99 -40.99
CA ARG A 39 3.29 -14.40 -40.86
C ARG A 39 4.01 -14.83 -42.15
N LYS A 40 5.25 -15.33 -42.05
CA LYS A 40 5.84 -16.19 -43.08
C LYS A 40 6.14 -17.56 -42.49
N HIS A 41 5.52 -18.58 -43.10
CA HIS A 41 5.76 -19.99 -42.87
C HIS A 41 7.04 -20.43 -43.58
N ILE A 42 7.91 -21.15 -42.87
CA ILE A 42 8.83 -22.14 -43.44
C ILE A 42 8.86 -23.33 -42.46
N HIS A 43 8.86 -24.54 -42.99
CA HIS A 43 8.85 -25.83 -42.28
C HIS A 43 9.93 -26.73 -42.93
N PRO A 44 10.34 -27.88 -42.35
CA PRO A 44 11.15 -28.04 -41.14
C PRO A 44 12.42 -28.90 -41.41
N ALA A 45 13.41 -28.90 -40.50
CA ALA A 45 14.26 -30.09 -40.28
C ALA A 45 15.10 -30.02 -38.99
N HIS A 46 15.12 -31.17 -38.34
CA HIS A 46 16.11 -31.73 -37.42
C HIS A 46 15.97 -31.46 -35.91
N LEU A 47 15.71 -32.56 -35.20
CA LEU A 47 15.77 -32.72 -33.75
C LEU A 47 17.19 -32.49 -33.25
N GLU A 48 17.34 -31.58 -32.30
CA GLU A 48 18.17 -31.79 -31.12
C GLU A 48 17.35 -31.30 -29.92
N ILE A 49 17.14 -32.18 -28.93
CA ILE A 49 16.54 -31.80 -27.65
C ILE A 49 17.66 -31.13 -26.86
N GLU A 50 17.96 -29.88 -27.19
CA GLU A 50 18.53 -28.97 -26.21
C GLU A 50 17.45 -28.70 -25.16
N VAL A 51 17.83 -28.69 -23.88
CA VAL A 51 17.02 -28.09 -22.82
C VAL A 51 16.98 -26.59 -23.12
N GLY A 52 16.12 -26.23 -24.07
CA GLY A 52 16.01 -24.91 -24.62
C GLY A 52 15.64 -23.95 -23.50
N LYS A 53 16.48 -22.93 -23.32
CA LYS A 53 16.12 -21.71 -22.61
C LYS A 53 14.73 -21.32 -23.08
N LEU A 54 13.72 -21.39 -22.20
CA LEU A 54 12.37 -20.94 -22.54
C LEU A 54 12.51 -19.53 -23.13
N PRO A 55 11.93 -19.22 -24.31
CA PRO A 55 12.01 -17.87 -24.84
C PRO A 55 11.46 -16.90 -23.79
N GLU A 56 12.31 -16.02 -23.28
CA GLU A 56 11.92 -15.02 -22.30
C GLU A 56 10.95 -14.07 -23.00
N LEU A 57 9.69 -14.05 -22.54
CA LEU A 57 8.72 -13.10 -23.06
C LEU A 57 9.17 -11.67 -22.73
N PRO A 58 8.91 -10.71 -23.64
CA PRO A 58 9.06 -9.29 -23.34
C PRO A 58 8.29 -8.90 -22.07
N GLN A 59 8.87 -7.98 -21.29
CA GLN A 59 8.35 -7.57 -19.99
C GLN A 59 6.90 -7.07 -20.08
N ASP A 60 6.58 -6.29 -21.10
CA ASP A 60 5.24 -5.77 -21.38
C ASP A 60 4.20 -6.88 -21.57
N VAL A 61 4.54 -7.95 -22.29
CA VAL A 61 3.64 -9.10 -22.48
C VAL A 61 3.46 -9.88 -21.18
N LEU A 62 4.51 -10.04 -20.38
CA LEU A 62 4.40 -10.63 -19.05
C LEU A 62 3.46 -9.81 -18.15
N MET A 63 3.55 -8.49 -18.22
CA MET A 63 2.63 -7.61 -17.48
C MET A 63 1.18 -7.78 -17.95
N ASP A 64 0.93 -7.90 -19.24
CA ASP A 64 -0.43 -8.14 -19.73
C ASP A 64 -0.99 -9.48 -19.25
N ILE A 65 -0.16 -10.53 -19.21
CA ILE A 65 -0.56 -11.85 -18.67
C ILE A 65 -0.87 -11.75 -17.17
N PHE A 66 0.04 -11.18 -16.38
CA PHE A 66 -0.12 -11.05 -14.93
C PHE A 66 -1.31 -10.16 -14.54
N ALA A 67 -1.66 -9.17 -15.35
CA ALA A 67 -2.86 -8.35 -15.15
C ALA A 67 -4.18 -9.15 -15.28
N LEU A 68 -4.14 -10.33 -15.91
CA LEU A 68 -5.30 -11.22 -16.06
C LEU A 68 -5.44 -12.23 -14.92
N LEU A 69 -4.38 -12.48 -14.14
CA LEU A 69 -4.35 -13.50 -13.10
C LEU A 69 -5.06 -13.02 -11.82
N GLU A 70 -5.63 -13.97 -11.08
CA GLU A 70 -6.02 -13.73 -9.69
C GLU A 70 -4.79 -13.75 -8.77
N ILE A 71 -4.91 -13.17 -7.57
CA ILE A 71 -3.81 -13.11 -6.60
C ILE A 71 -3.17 -14.50 -6.33
N PRO A 72 -3.93 -15.60 -6.13
CA PRO A 72 -3.32 -16.92 -5.94
C PRO A 72 -2.45 -17.37 -7.13
N ASP A 73 -2.91 -17.12 -8.35
CA ASP A 73 -2.17 -17.49 -9.57
C ASP A 73 -0.97 -16.60 -9.77
N LEU A 74 -1.07 -15.32 -9.41
CA LEU A 74 0.06 -14.39 -9.40
C LEU A 74 1.14 -14.82 -8.41
N MET A 75 0.76 -15.26 -7.21
CA MET A 75 1.69 -15.80 -6.23
C MET A 75 2.42 -17.05 -6.76
N ARG A 76 1.70 -17.96 -7.44
CA ARG A 76 2.31 -19.13 -8.09
C ARG A 76 3.20 -18.74 -9.27
N ALA A 77 2.79 -17.76 -10.07
CA ALA A 77 3.56 -17.24 -11.18
C ALA A 77 4.91 -16.67 -10.71
N SER A 78 4.92 -15.98 -9.57
CA SER A 78 6.13 -15.41 -8.96
C SER A 78 7.18 -16.46 -8.57
N SER A 79 6.79 -17.73 -8.38
CA SER A 79 7.73 -18.78 -7.98
C SER A 79 8.41 -19.48 -9.16
N ILE A 80 8.01 -19.20 -10.41
CA ILE A 80 8.46 -19.92 -11.61
C ILE A 80 9.93 -19.59 -11.93
N CYS A 81 10.26 -18.32 -12.19
CA CYS A 81 11.62 -17.88 -12.50
C CYS A 81 11.81 -16.38 -12.22
N SER A 82 13.03 -15.87 -12.34
CA SER A 82 13.37 -14.46 -12.06
C SER A 82 12.63 -13.45 -12.95
N SER A 83 12.42 -13.75 -14.24
CA SER A 83 11.65 -12.88 -15.13
C SER A 83 10.17 -12.82 -14.73
N TRP A 84 9.63 -13.89 -14.17
CA TRP A 84 8.25 -13.93 -13.66
C TRP A 84 8.11 -13.37 -12.24
N ARG A 85 9.22 -13.15 -11.52
CA ARG A 85 9.24 -12.37 -10.26
C ARG A 85 9.08 -10.87 -10.47
N SER A 86 9.14 -10.39 -11.71
CA SER A 86 8.98 -8.97 -12.08
C SER A 86 7.56 -8.42 -11.88
N ILE A 87 6.65 -9.20 -11.27
CA ILE A 87 5.30 -8.79 -10.83
C ILE A 87 5.30 -7.48 -10.02
N HIS A 88 6.41 -7.15 -9.35
CA HIS A 88 6.56 -5.88 -8.63
C HIS A 88 6.20 -4.66 -9.49
N SER A 89 6.57 -4.63 -10.78
CA SER A 89 6.25 -3.47 -11.62
C SER A 89 4.75 -3.36 -11.94
N LEU A 90 3.95 -4.42 -11.77
CA LEU A 90 2.51 -4.42 -12.03
C LEU A 90 1.70 -3.93 -10.84
N CYS A 91 2.05 -4.43 -9.65
CA CYS A 91 1.44 -3.97 -8.41
C CYS A 91 1.77 -2.50 -8.16
N SER A 92 3.01 -2.09 -8.44
CA SER A 92 3.46 -0.71 -8.27
C SER A 92 2.78 0.26 -9.24
N LEU A 93 2.51 -0.13 -10.50
CA LEU A 93 1.86 0.75 -11.47
C LEU A 93 0.33 0.89 -11.28
N GLY A 94 -0.28 0.17 -10.32
CA GLY A 94 -1.73 0.22 -10.11
C GLY A 94 -2.54 -0.23 -11.34
N LEU A 95 -1.93 -0.98 -12.26
CA LEU A 95 -2.50 -1.36 -13.55
C LEU A 95 -3.49 -2.53 -13.47
N TYR A 96 -3.81 -3.00 -12.26
CA TYR A 96 -4.83 -4.03 -12.04
C TYR A 96 -6.23 -3.49 -12.35
N LYS A 97 -6.60 -3.59 -13.63
CA LYS A 97 -7.91 -3.17 -14.14
C LYS A 97 -9.01 -4.20 -13.85
N ARG A 98 -8.66 -5.46 -13.57
CA ARG A 98 -9.62 -6.53 -13.31
C ARG A 98 -10.10 -6.49 -11.84
N PRO A 99 -11.42 -6.57 -11.57
CA PRO A 99 -11.90 -6.86 -10.22
C PRO A 99 -11.31 -8.19 -9.74
N GLN A 100 -10.71 -8.18 -8.55
CA GLN A 100 -10.09 -9.34 -7.92
C GLN A 100 -11.04 -9.91 -6.87
N THR A 101 -11.04 -11.24 -6.72
CA THR A 101 -11.69 -11.86 -5.57
C THR A 101 -10.99 -11.38 -4.29
N PRO A 102 -11.73 -10.85 -3.28
CA PRO A 102 -11.10 -10.36 -2.07
C PRO A 102 -10.31 -11.48 -1.38
N CYS A 103 -9.12 -11.12 -0.90
CA CYS A 103 -8.32 -11.98 -0.04
C CYS A 103 -8.18 -11.33 1.33
N LEU A 104 -8.26 -12.14 2.38
CA LEU A 104 -8.10 -11.69 3.76
C LEU A 104 -6.63 -11.82 4.15
N PHE A 105 -6.00 -10.70 4.51
CA PHE A 105 -4.66 -10.68 5.08
C PHE A 105 -4.73 -10.71 6.60
N TYR A 106 -4.01 -11.64 7.24
CA TYR A 106 -4.00 -11.76 8.70
C TYR A 106 -2.68 -12.36 9.23
N THR A 107 -2.43 -12.15 10.52
CA THR A 107 -1.32 -12.77 11.27
C THR A 107 -1.88 -13.68 12.35
N SER A 108 -1.10 -14.67 12.80
CA SER A 108 -1.50 -15.60 13.87
C SER A 108 -0.49 -15.60 15.01
N GLU A 109 -0.95 -15.64 16.26
CA GLU A 109 -0.09 -15.75 17.44
C GLU A 109 0.65 -17.10 17.51
N SER A 110 0.07 -18.15 16.93
CA SER A 110 0.69 -19.47 16.82
C SER A 110 1.74 -19.58 15.71
N ALA A 111 1.89 -18.52 14.89
CA ALA A 111 2.88 -18.47 13.82
C ALA A 111 4.08 -17.60 14.22
N GLY A 112 5.18 -17.70 13.45
CA GLY A 112 6.36 -16.87 13.66
C GLY A 112 6.09 -15.37 13.49
N GLU A 113 6.95 -14.53 14.06
CA GLU A 113 6.74 -13.07 14.11
C GLU A 113 6.64 -12.39 12.74
N SER A 114 7.37 -12.93 11.76
CA SER A 114 7.43 -12.43 10.38
C SER A 114 6.51 -13.23 9.45
N VAL A 115 5.62 -14.08 9.98
CA VAL A 115 4.68 -14.89 9.20
C VAL A 115 3.32 -14.20 9.11
N ALA A 116 2.84 -14.06 7.89
CA ALA A 116 1.47 -13.64 7.60
C ALA A 116 0.76 -14.69 6.74
N PHE A 117 -0.55 -14.53 6.61
CA PHE A 117 -1.39 -15.39 5.80
C PHE A 117 -2.29 -14.56 4.90
N LEU A 118 -2.48 -15.06 3.68
CA LEU A 118 -3.45 -14.54 2.74
C LEU A 118 -4.51 -15.63 2.49
N TYR A 119 -5.71 -15.46 3.01
CA TYR A 119 -6.82 -16.37 2.74
C TYR A 119 -7.56 -15.95 1.47
N SER A 120 -7.52 -16.81 0.46
CA SER A 120 -8.28 -16.62 -0.78
C SER A 120 -9.70 -17.11 -0.59
N LEU A 121 -10.69 -16.23 -0.80
CA LEU A 121 -12.10 -16.61 -0.82
C LEU A 121 -12.45 -17.47 -2.04
N ALA A 122 -11.77 -17.26 -3.18
CA ALA A 122 -12.00 -18.03 -4.40
C ALA A 122 -11.66 -19.51 -4.20
N GLU A 123 -10.53 -19.77 -3.55
CA GLU A 123 -10.03 -21.14 -3.35
C GLU A 123 -10.33 -21.71 -1.96
N LYS A 124 -10.88 -20.89 -1.06
CA LYS A 124 -11.14 -21.23 0.35
C LYS A 124 -9.90 -21.76 1.07
N ARG A 125 -8.73 -21.16 0.78
CA ARG A 125 -7.42 -21.63 1.26
C ARG A 125 -6.53 -20.48 1.73
N SER A 126 -5.75 -20.73 2.78
CA SER A 126 -4.69 -19.83 3.26
C SER A 126 -3.36 -20.10 2.57
N TYR A 127 -2.73 -19.02 2.12
CA TYR A 127 -1.36 -18.95 1.65
C TYR A 127 -0.47 -18.42 2.76
N LYS A 128 0.60 -19.13 3.09
CA LYS A 128 1.59 -18.68 4.08
C LYS A 128 2.61 -17.76 3.41
N LEU A 129 2.84 -16.60 4.00
CA LEU A 129 3.80 -15.60 3.56
C LEU A 129 4.87 -15.44 4.64
N THR A 130 6.13 -15.40 4.22
CA THR A 130 7.26 -15.00 5.07
C THR A 130 7.66 -13.59 4.66
N LEU A 131 7.52 -12.64 5.57
CA LEU A 131 7.74 -11.22 5.32
C LEU A 131 9.10 -10.77 5.88
N PRO A 132 9.70 -9.69 5.32
CA PRO A 132 10.96 -9.15 5.79
C PRO A 132 10.82 -8.44 7.15
N GLU A 133 11.97 -8.16 7.79
CA GLU A 133 12.06 -7.36 9.01
C GLU A 133 11.77 -5.87 8.75
N PRO A 134 11.22 -5.10 9.72
CA PRO A 134 10.76 -5.54 11.04
C PRO A 134 9.59 -6.55 11.00
N PRO A 135 9.22 -7.27 12.07
CA PRO A 135 8.18 -8.29 11.98
C PRO A 135 6.79 -7.68 11.81
N ILE A 136 5.90 -8.33 11.07
CA ILE A 136 4.54 -7.84 10.81
C ILE A 136 3.59 -8.02 12.00
N ARG A 137 3.81 -9.05 12.83
CA ARG A 137 2.88 -9.49 13.88
C ARG A 137 2.53 -8.39 14.89
N THR A 138 3.48 -7.52 15.19
CA THR A 138 3.32 -6.48 16.22
C THR A 138 2.94 -5.12 15.63
N ARG A 139 2.75 -5.04 14.31
CA ARG A 139 2.46 -3.78 13.62
C ARG A 139 0.99 -3.41 13.65
N TYR A 140 0.76 -2.10 13.64
CA TYR A 140 -0.55 -1.50 13.49
C TYR A 140 -0.81 -1.19 12.02
N LEU A 141 -1.99 -1.54 11.48
CA LEU A 141 -2.37 -1.21 10.11
C LEU A 141 -3.05 0.17 10.07
N ILE A 142 -2.49 1.09 9.27
CA ILE A 142 -2.96 2.47 9.14
C ILE A 142 -3.78 2.65 7.86
N GLY A 143 -3.46 1.89 6.80
CA GLY A 143 -4.14 2.03 5.52
C GLY A 143 -3.80 0.93 4.53
N SER A 144 -4.59 0.84 3.46
CA SER A 144 -4.37 -0.08 2.35
C SER A 144 -4.83 0.57 1.05
N SER A 145 -3.98 0.57 0.01
CA SER A 145 -4.30 1.10 -1.31
C SER A 145 -3.36 0.50 -2.36
N ASN A 146 -3.88 0.22 -3.56
CA ASN A 146 -3.10 -0.25 -4.71
C ASN A 146 -2.20 -1.47 -4.41
N GLY A 147 -2.68 -2.42 -3.58
CA GLY A 147 -1.93 -3.61 -3.19
C GLY A 147 -0.88 -3.39 -2.10
N TRP A 148 -0.68 -2.14 -1.67
CA TRP A 148 0.19 -1.78 -0.55
C TRP A 148 -0.59 -1.64 0.75
N LEU A 149 0.03 -2.09 1.83
CA LEU A 149 -0.37 -1.82 3.20
C LEU A 149 0.55 -0.74 3.78
N VAL A 150 -0.01 0.20 4.54
CA VAL A 150 0.74 1.15 5.36
C VAL A 150 0.63 0.69 6.80
N THR A 151 1.76 0.34 7.40
CA THR A 151 1.83 -0.23 8.77
C THR A 151 2.75 0.60 9.66
N ALA A 152 2.55 0.57 10.98
CA ALA A 152 3.47 1.15 11.97
C ALA A 152 3.95 0.10 12.97
N ASP A 153 5.26 0.04 13.19
CA ASP A 153 5.88 -0.90 14.12
C ASP A 153 5.78 -0.44 15.59
N GLU A 154 6.45 -1.15 16.49
CA GLU A 154 6.46 -0.85 17.94
C GLU A 154 7.23 0.42 18.29
N ARG A 155 7.98 1.00 17.35
CA ARG A 155 8.62 2.30 17.51
C ARG A 155 7.79 3.43 16.90
N SER A 156 6.59 3.12 16.42
CA SER A 156 5.74 4.00 15.62
C SER A 156 6.33 4.40 14.27
N GLU A 157 7.36 3.70 13.82
CA GLU A 157 7.94 3.91 12.49
C GLU A 157 7.05 3.25 11.44
N MET A 158 6.85 3.95 10.33
CA MET A 158 5.93 3.51 9.29
C MET A 158 6.64 2.76 8.17
N HIS A 159 5.95 1.76 7.62
CA HIS A 159 6.45 0.89 6.57
C HIS A 159 5.35 0.64 5.54
N LEU A 160 5.70 0.76 4.27
CA LEU A 160 4.95 0.18 3.18
C LEU A 160 5.26 -1.31 3.08
N LEU A 161 4.23 -2.13 2.93
CA LEU A 161 4.34 -3.56 2.76
C LEU A 161 3.46 -3.99 1.60
N ASN A 162 4.02 -4.75 0.66
CA ASN A 162 3.23 -5.43 -0.36
C ASN A 162 3.21 -6.94 -0.03
N PRO A 163 2.06 -7.49 0.39
CA PRO A 163 1.96 -8.89 0.78
C PRO A 163 2.20 -9.89 -0.35
N ILE A 164 2.04 -9.47 -1.61
CA ILE A 164 2.20 -10.33 -2.79
C ILE A 164 3.67 -10.42 -3.17
N THR A 165 4.35 -9.27 -3.23
CA THR A 165 5.78 -9.22 -3.58
C THR A 165 6.68 -9.49 -2.37
N CYS A 166 6.12 -9.55 -1.16
CA CYS A 166 6.84 -9.58 0.12
C CYS A 166 7.84 -8.43 0.28
N GLU A 167 7.64 -7.33 -0.44
CA GLU A 167 8.52 -6.18 -0.37
C GLU A 167 8.10 -5.27 0.77
N GLN A 168 9.10 -4.65 1.38
CA GLN A 168 8.88 -3.67 2.42
C GLN A 168 9.82 -2.48 2.27
N ILE A 169 9.24 -1.29 2.44
CA ILE A 169 9.93 -0.02 2.28
C ILE A 169 9.64 0.82 3.53
N ALA A 170 10.69 1.25 4.22
CA ALA A 170 10.57 2.19 5.33
C ALA A 170 10.12 3.56 4.80
N LEU A 171 9.15 4.16 5.47
CA LEU A 171 8.73 5.53 5.23
C LEU A 171 9.55 6.51 6.10
N PRO A 172 9.47 7.83 5.86
CA PRO A 172 10.19 8.78 6.70
C PRO A 172 9.85 8.63 8.17
N SER A 173 10.83 8.90 9.03
CA SER A 173 10.66 8.65 10.45
C SER A 173 9.57 9.51 11.07
N VAL A 174 8.86 8.95 12.04
CA VAL A 174 7.78 9.62 12.77
C VAL A 174 8.23 10.94 13.42
N ILE A 175 9.52 11.07 13.75
CA ILE A 175 10.12 12.29 14.32
C ILE A 175 10.17 13.47 13.33
N THR A 176 9.93 13.22 12.06
CA THR A 176 9.88 14.26 11.01
C THR A 176 8.48 14.76 10.75
N ILE A 177 7.47 14.16 11.40
CA ILE A 177 6.10 14.68 11.41
C ILE A 177 6.06 15.82 12.41
N GLU A 178 5.38 16.91 12.03
CA GLU A 178 5.10 18.02 12.93
C GLU A 178 4.46 17.48 14.23
N HIS A 179 4.71 18.13 15.37
CA HIS A 179 4.20 17.73 16.71
C HIS A 179 4.92 16.58 17.41
N VAL A 180 5.84 15.89 16.74
CA VAL A 180 6.57 14.77 17.33
C VAL A 180 8.03 15.18 17.56
N THR A 181 8.44 15.24 18.83
CA THR A 181 9.83 15.46 19.20
C THR A 181 10.40 14.21 19.87
N PRO A 182 11.54 13.68 19.43
CA PRO A 182 12.18 12.54 20.09
C PRO A 182 12.73 12.94 21.46
N ILE A 183 12.63 12.02 22.43
CA ILE A 183 13.27 12.13 23.74
C ILE A 183 14.29 11.00 23.84
N PHE A 184 15.53 11.36 24.16
CA PHE A 184 16.64 10.42 24.33
C PHE A 184 16.96 10.26 25.82
N ASN A 185 17.40 9.07 26.21
CA ASN A 185 17.94 8.83 27.55
C ASN A 185 19.40 9.33 27.67
N GLU A 186 19.98 9.20 28.86
CA GLU A 186 21.38 9.60 29.12
C GLU A 186 22.40 8.87 28.24
N ALA A 187 22.08 7.66 27.75
CA ALA A 187 22.91 6.89 26.84
C ALA A 187 22.72 7.29 25.35
N GLY A 188 21.90 8.30 25.04
CA GLY A 188 21.61 8.75 23.68
C GLY A 188 20.66 7.84 22.89
N ALA A 189 20.02 6.86 23.54
CA ALA A 189 19.05 5.98 22.90
C ALA A 189 17.65 6.61 22.95
N LEU A 190 16.92 6.53 21.83
CA LEU A 190 15.54 6.99 21.73
C LEU A 190 14.66 6.19 22.72
N CYS A 191 14.04 6.88 23.68
CA CYS A 191 13.27 6.24 24.73
C CYS A 191 11.77 6.56 24.66
N MET A 192 11.41 7.80 24.31
CA MET A 192 10.04 8.31 24.33
C MET A 192 9.86 9.33 23.21
N TYR A 193 8.61 9.70 22.95
CA TYR A 193 8.26 10.85 22.12
C TYR A 193 7.54 11.90 22.97
N ARG A 194 7.88 13.17 22.78
CA ARG A 194 7.05 14.30 23.19
C ARG A 194 6.09 14.60 22.05
N TYR A 195 4.80 14.51 22.31
CA TYR A 195 3.73 14.77 21.36
C TYR A 195 2.96 16.03 21.79
N SER A 196 2.96 17.06 20.93
CA SER A 196 2.30 18.34 21.20
C SER A 196 1.05 18.50 20.32
N PRO A 197 -0.17 18.53 20.88
CA PRO A 197 -1.38 18.66 20.07
C PRO A 197 -1.61 20.08 19.50
N ASP A 198 -0.71 21.04 19.73
CA ASP A 198 -0.98 22.46 19.51
C ASP A 198 -0.69 22.91 18.07
N THR A 199 -1.70 23.41 17.36
CA THR A 199 -1.51 24.04 16.04
C THR A 199 -2.35 25.28 15.79
N VAL A 200 -3.19 25.69 16.74
CA VAL A 200 -4.01 26.87 16.56
C VAL A 200 -4.11 27.59 17.89
N GLU A 201 -3.68 28.85 17.87
CA GLU A 201 -3.84 29.84 18.92
C GLU A 201 -5.11 29.55 19.76
N ASN A 202 -4.91 29.13 21.02
CA ASN A 202 -5.91 28.94 22.09
C ASN A 202 -6.29 27.51 22.55
N CYS A 203 -5.47 26.48 22.35
CA CYS A 203 -5.63 25.21 23.10
C CYS A 203 -4.50 24.97 24.10
N SER A 204 -4.82 25.03 25.40
CA SER A 204 -3.91 24.85 26.54
C SER A 204 -3.59 23.37 26.85
N ASP A 205 -3.51 22.50 25.83
CA ASP A 205 -3.20 21.10 26.07
C ASP A 205 -1.69 20.91 26.23
N GLU A 206 -1.27 20.50 27.42
CA GLU A 206 0.15 20.25 27.69
C GLU A 206 0.72 19.12 26.82
N PRO A 207 1.94 19.27 26.28
CA PRO A 207 2.62 18.22 25.54
C PRO A 207 2.73 16.94 26.37
N ARG A 208 2.45 15.79 25.75
CA ARG A 208 2.46 14.49 26.41
C ARG A 208 3.74 13.73 26.09
N SER A 209 4.33 13.11 27.10
CA SER A 209 5.42 12.15 26.91
C SER A 209 4.83 10.76 26.72
N LEU A 210 5.09 10.15 25.57
CA LEU A 210 4.53 8.86 25.17
C LEU A 210 5.64 7.84 24.95
N ALA A 211 5.38 6.59 25.38
CA ALA A 211 6.23 5.46 25.01
C ALA A 211 6.19 5.24 23.49
N LEU A 212 7.26 4.66 22.94
CA LEU A 212 7.43 4.54 21.48
C LEU A 212 6.26 3.82 20.81
N ALA A 213 5.76 2.73 21.39
CA ALA A 213 4.66 1.94 20.83
C ALA A 213 3.28 2.59 21.04
N THR A 214 3.18 3.58 21.92
CA THR A 214 1.92 4.27 22.25
C THR A 214 1.62 5.37 21.24
N LEU A 215 2.66 6.01 20.68
CA LEU A 215 2.49 7.11 19.73
C LEU A 215 1.66 6.69 18.51
N ARG A 216 1.88 5.51 17.94
CA ARG A 216 1.15 5.02 16.75
C ARG A 216 -0.38 4.96 16.92
N ASN A 217 -0.85 4.80 18.16
CA ASN A 217 -2.28 4.77 18.48
C ASN A 217 -2.87 6.17 18.65
N GLN A 218 -2.03 7.18 18.94
CA GLN A 218 -2.46 8.56 19.14
C GLN A 218 -2.26 9.42 17.88
N LEU A 219 -1.19 9.19 17.13
CA LEU A 219 -0.79 10.01 16.00
C LEU A 219 -1.53 9.60 14.72
N HIS A 220 -1.47 8.32 14.33
CA HIS A 220 -1.92 7.90 13.01
C HIS A 220 -3.45 7.75 12.96
N MET A 221 -4.09 8.34 11.95
CA MET A 221 -5.54 8.17 11.72
C MET A 221 -5.81 7.30 10.49
N LYS A 222 -5.28 7.71 9.33
CA LYS A 222 -5.52 7.02 8.06
C LYS A 222 -4.37 7.31 7.10
N ALA A 223 -3.99 6.31 6.30
CA ALA A 223 -2.98 6.48 5.28
C ALA A 223 -3.46 5.99 3.92
N PHE A 224 -2.96 6.65 2.88
CA PHE A 224 -3.28 6.38 1.48
C PHE A 224 -2.00 6.23 0.69
N VAL A 225 -2.01 5.34 -0.28
CA VAL A 225 -0.91 5.17 -1.24
C VAL A 225 -1.43 5.50 -2.62
N PHE A 226 -0.78 6.43 -3.29
CA PHE A 226 -1.06 6.80 -4.68
C PHE A 226 0.16 6.54 -5.54
N TYR A 227 -0.08 6.34 -6.83
CA TYR A 227 0.97 6.26 -7.83
C TYR A 227 1.06 7.59 -8.57
N ASP A 228 2.26 8.19 -8.58
CA ASP A 228 2.59 9.37 -9.36
C ASP A 228 3.28 8.93 -10.65
N ALA A 229 2.51 8.89 -11.74
CA ALA A 229 3.02 8.50 -13.05
C ALA A 229 4.03 9.49 -13.63
N PHE A 230 4.01 10.76 -13.22
CA PHE A 230 4.97 11.77 -13.68
C PHE A 230 6.32 11.59 -12.98
N ALA A 231 6.31 11.33 -11.68
CA ALA A 231 7.53 11.05 -10.93
C ALA A 231 8.00 9.59 -11.05
N GLY A 232 7.17 8.70 -11.62
CA GLY A 232 7.46 7.26 -11.74
C GLY A 232 7.53 6.54 -10.40
N GLY A 233 6.80 7.02 -9.37
CA GLY A 233 6.97 6.58 -7.99
C GLY A 233 5.68 6.61 -7.18
N HIS A 234 5.75 6.11 -5.95
CA HIS A 234 4.61 6.14 -5.04
C HIS A 234 4.69 7.36 -4.13
N ILE A 235 3.52 7.87 -3.76
CA ILE A 235 3.35 8.90 -2.76
C ILE A 235 2.40 8.38 -1.68
N VAL A 236 2.81 8.53 -0.44
CA VAL A 236 2.02 8.18 0.73
C VAL A 236 1.48 9.46 1.34
N ALA A 237 0.16 9.53 1.52
CA ALA A 237 -0.48 10.60 2.27
C ALA A 237 -0.95 10.04 3.62
N LEU A 238 -0.60 10.74 4.69
CA LEU A 238 -0.94 10.41 6.06
C LEU A 238 -1.86 11.50 6.61
N ILE A 239 -3.07 11.10 6.98
CA ILE A 239 -3.92 11.88 7.86
C ILE A 239 -3.57 11.48 9.29
N HIS A 240 -3.19 12.46 10.09
CA HIS A 240 -2.72 12.27 11.46
C HIS A 240 -3.31 13.30 12.41
N ASN A 241 -3.28 12.97 13.69
CA ASN A 241 -3.53 13.93 14.75
C ASN A 241 -2.36 14.92 14.86
N PRO A 242 -2.59 16.12 15.42
CA PRO A 242 -3.86 16.59 15.97
C PRO A 242 -4.84 17.04 14.87
N TYR A 243 -6.15 16.90 15.15
CA TYR A 243 -7.25 17.45 14.34
C TYR A 243 -7.33 16.99 12.87
N GLY A 244 -6.79 15.83 12.50
CA GLY A 244 -6.83 15.36 11.12
C GLY A 244 -6.03 16.25 10.17
N GLN A 245 -4.79 16.55 10.52
CA GLN A 245 -3.82 17.18 9.64
C GLN A 245 -3.35 16.21 8.56
N LEU A 246 -2.75 16.77 7.50
CA LEU A 246 -2.27 16.01 6.35
C LEU A 246 -0.77 16.24 6.14
N SER A 247 -0.04 15.14 6.09
CA SER A 247 1.35 15.10 5.65
C SER A 247 1.50 14.10 4.51
N PHE A 248 2.51 14.27 3.66
CA PHE A 248 2.82 13.31 2.61
C PHE A 248 4.31 13.10 2.44
N ALA A 249 4.68 11.97 1.83
CA ALA A 249 6.04 11.64 1.48
C ALA A 249 6.07 10.80 0.20
N ARG A 250 7.06 11.03 -0.65
CA ARG A 250 7.39 10.13 -1.77
C ARG A 250 8.29 9.00 -1.27
N LEU A 251 8.29 7.89 -1.99
CA LEU A 251 9.25 6.81 -1.74
C LEU A 251 10.67 7.35 -1.93
N GLY A 252 11.50 7.18 -0.89
CA GLY A 252 12.87 7.70 -0.85
C GLY A 252 13.01 9.06 -0.18
N ASP A 253 11.91 9.75 0.15
CA ASP A 253 11.99 10.94 1.00
C ASP A 253 12.53 10.59 2.38
N ASN A 254 13.26 11.52 2.99
CA ASN A 254 13.81 11.37 4.34
C ASN A 254 12.97 12.07 5.41
N LYS A 255 11.93 12.82 5.02
CA LYS A 255 11.01 13.53 5.93
C LYS A 255 9.58 13.58 5.41
N TRP A 256 8.63 13.71 6.32
CA TRP A 256 7.25 14.05 5.97
C TRP A 256 7.15 15.52 5.58
N THR A 257 6.40 15.80 4.51
CA THR A 257 6.05 17.15 4.10
C THR A 257 4.65 17.47 4.62
N TRP A 258 4.58 18.36 5.61
CA TRP A 258 3.33 18.84 6.18
C TRP A 258 2.64 19.84 5.25
N LEU A 259 1.30 19.78 5.17
CA LEU A 259 0.48 20.71 4.39
C LEU A 259 -0.29 21.69 5.30
N PRO A 260 0.25 22.90 5.55
CA PRO A 260 -0.47 23.95 6.27
C PRO A 260 -1.41 24.77 5.35
N PRO A 261 -2.46 25.43 5.89
CA PRO A 261 -3.15 25.22 7.15
C PRO A 261 -4.57 24.70 6.88
N HIS A 262 -4.74 23.39 6.81
CA HIS A 262 -6.06 22.77 6.72
C HIS A 262 -6.10 21.59 7.69
N SER A 263 -6.71 21.77 8.86
CA SER A 263 -7.10 20.65 9.72
C SER A 263 -8.46 20.09 9.27
N GLY A 264 -8.86 18.96 9.83
CA GLY A 264 -10.15 18.33 9.55
C GLY A 264 -10.19 17.52 8.26
N PHE A 265 -9.03 17.04 7.77
CA PHE A 265 -9.01 16.06 6.70
C PHE A 265 -9.57 14.73 7.22
N GLN A 266 -10.54 14.19 6.48
CA GLN A 266 -11.05 12.83 6.68
C GLN A 266 -10.67 11.92 5.51
N ASP A 267 -10.45 12.52 4.35
CA ASP A 267 -10.02 11.84 3.13
C ASP A 267 -9.22 12.79 2.23
N CYS A 268 -8.41 12.21 1.35
CA CYS A 268 -7.58 12.96 0.41
C CYS A 268 -7.59 12.30 -0.96
N ILE A 269 -7.44 13.13 -1.99
CA ILE A 269 -7.28 12.71 -3.37
C ILE A 269 -5.94 13.19 -3.89
N TYR A 270 -5.30 12.38 -4.72
CA TYR A 270 -4.08 12.76 -5.41
C TYR A 270 -4.37 12.95 -6.89
N LYS A 271 -4.08 14.15 -7.41
CA LYS A 271 -4.31 14.50 -8.81
C LYS A 271 -3.29 15.53 -9.29
N ASP A 272 -2.68 15.26 -10.44
CA ASP A 272 -1.76 16.16 -11.13
C ASP A 272 -0.60 16.64 -10.23
N GLY A 273 0.12 15.70 -9.61
CA GLY A 273 1.27 16.03 -8.77
C GLY A 273 0.93 16.51 -7.35
N SER A 274 -0.35 16.70 -7.02
CA SER A 274 -0.78 17.37 -5.78
C SER A 274 -1.80 16.55 -4.98
N VAL A 275 -1.60 16.49 -3.65
CA VAL A 275 -2.58 15.94 -2.69
C VAL A 275 -3.57 17.04 -2.31
N ARG A 276 -4.88 16.76 -2.35
CA ARG A 276 -5.96 17.70 -2.01
C ARG A 276 -6.99 17.03 -1.10
N ARG A 277 -7.79 17.85 -0.40
CA ARG A 277 -8.96 17.37 0.36
C ARG A 277 -9.97 16.73 -0.59
N SER A 278 -10.55 15.60 -0.20
CA SER A 278 -11.74 15.09 -0.88
C SER A 278 -12.95 15.92 -0.43
N THR A 279 -13.53 16.71 -1.33
CA THR A 279 -14.84 17.32 -1.12
C THR A 279 -15.88 16.39 -1.74
N ALA A 280 -16.76 15.82 -0.91
CA ALA A 280 -17.96 15.18 -1.43
C ALA A 280 -18.84 16.29 -2.02
N ASN A 281 -18.72 16.55 -3.32
CA ASN A 281 -19.72 17.34 -4.02
C ASN A 281 -21.01 16.51 -4.09
N LEU A 282 -21.84 16.65 -3.06
CA LEU A 282 -23.29 16.57 -3.26
C LEU A 282 -23.67 17.87 -3.98
N GLU A 283 -23.38 17.93 -5.28
CA GLU A 283 -24.15 18.82 -6.15
C GLU A 283 -25.58 18.32 -6.06
N ASN A 284 -26.40 19.06 -5.33
CA ASN A 284 -27.84 18.96 -5.41
C ASN A 284 -28.22 19.62 -6.74
N PRO A 285 -28.62 18.87 -7.78
CA PRO A 285 -29.24 19.53 -8.91
C PRO A 285 -30.67 19.88 -8.48
N GLU A 286 -31.10 21.07 -8.92
CA GLU A 286 -32.48 21.58 -8.85
C GLU A 286 -32.77 22.52 -7.68
N GLY A 287 -32.38 23.78 -7.90
CA GLY A 287 -33.35 24.86 -7.76
C GLY A 287 -34.21 24.95 -9.03
N GLN A 288 -35.52 24.80 -8.85
CA GLN A 288 -36.56 25.61 -9.48
C GLN A 288 -37.63 25.89 -8.43
#